data_AF-A0AAW1DJL0-F1
#
_entry.id   AF-A0AAW1DJL0-F1
#
_cell.length_a   1.000
_cell.length_b   1.000
_cell.length_c   1.000
_cell.angle_alpha   90.00
_cell.angle_beta   90.00
_cell.angle_gamma   90.00
#
_symmetry.space_group_name_H-M   'P 1'
#
loop_
_entity.id
_entity.type
_entity.pdbx_description
1 polymer ?
#
loop_
_entity_poly.entity_id
_entity_poly.type
_entity_poly.pdbx_seq_one_letter_code
_entity_poly.pdbx_strand_id
1 'polypeptide(L)'
;MAAIRFNNSMLDSLPSSVTTIDFHGDLYYRDRTILKMDNQSTSWLPDTEFWLRRLKLEMTKQPSLEPGSLREIHFGEVKVTGAEIAEILKSFPQLEILRHYQLTTGLCLLHGKDWEKTEENLPKYNLTNIDADFSHVIRCRMSPEAVLPSDALKLAVTVCPKATSVNLRYDCSTPHHIVGYLTSLTRLQELSAVCVTSGERTLLDFNDLVPILEKFGPKTLKSLELKVLEEVDPHVIAYVCPQLTRLILSGCGYVTPSTCFIYRCLTSSKRLPKLKLLFYADGDDFSWDHSLPQCFWKSVLESDIRQPNILEGIFLESPRMTVETLTYLLNENADFPNLQVFSICRASELNLSHLQSLSRAVNKLNYLRITDCEQIGIRLGARIIQMFRGAEVKIES
;
A
#
# COMPACT_ATOMS: atom_id res chain seq x y z
N MET A 1 -2.26 -23.72 10.19
CA MET A 1 -3.13 -23.15 11.26
C MET A 1 -4.58 -23.44 10.91
N ALA A 2 -5.40 -23.86 11.88
CA ALA A 2 -6.84 -24.03 11.67
C ALA A 2 -7.46 -22.66 11.35
N ALA A 3 -8.24 -22.56 10.28
CA ALA A 3 -8.92 -21.31 9.95
C ALA A 3 -9.95 -21.01 11.05
N ILE A 4 -9.77 -19.91 11.76
CA ILE A 4 -10.75 -19.41 12.72
C ILE A 4 -12.01 -19.03 11.92
N ARG A 5 -13.13 -19.70 12.21
CA ARG A 5 -14.44 -19.37 11.63
C ARG A 5 -15.14 -18.41 12.58
N PHE A 6 -15.56 -17.27 12.07
CA PHE A 6 -16.31 -16.29 12.83
C PHE A 6 -17.75 -16.75 13.06
N ASN A 7 -18.37 -16.34 14.18
CA ASN A 7 -19.78 -16.54 14.45
C ASN A 7 -20.37 -15.22 14.96
N ASN A 8 -21.36 -14.68 14.24
CA ASN A 8 -21.99 -13.40 14.53
C ASN A 8 -22.57 -13.30 15.95
N SER A 9 -23.07 -14.41 16.51
CA SER A 9 -23.61 -14.44 17.89
C SER A 9 -22.57 -14.07 18.96
N MET A 10 -21.27 -14.11 18.64
CA MET A 10 -20.23 -13.64 19.54
C MET A 10 -20.30 -12.12 19.73
N LEU A 11 -20.73 -11.35 18.73
CA LEU A 11 -20.83 -9.89 18.82
C LEU A 11 -21.92 -9.46 19.80
N ASP A 12 -23.03 -10.20 19.85
CA ASP A 12 -24.16 -9.91 20.74
C ASP A 12 -23.80 -10.12 22.22
N SER A 13 -22.78 -10.95 22.49
CA SER A 13 -22.29 -11.23 23.83
C SER A 13 -21.21 -10.26 24.33
N LEU A 14 -20.79 -9.31 23.48
CA LEU A 14 -19.71 -8.38 23.85
C LEU A 14 -20.19 -7.35 24.89
N PRO A 15 -19.35 -7.03 25.88
CA PRO A 15 -19.62 -5.92 26.78
C PRO A 15 -19.86 -4.62 26.01
N SER A 16 -20.81 -3.80 26.45
CA SER A 16 -21.14 -2.51 25.81
C SER A 16 -19.99 -1.50 25.84
N SER A 17 -18.91 -1.78 26.58
CA SER A 17 -17.66 -1.00 26.59
C SER A 17 -16.73 -1.34 25.43
N VAL A 18 -16.98 -2.41 24.68
CA VAL A 18 -16.14 -2.82 23.55
C VAL A 18 -16.44 -1.93 22.34
N THR A 19 -15.48 -1.09 21.98
CA THR A 19 -15.56 -0.19 20.82
C THR A 19 -14.86 -0.74 19.58
N THR A 20 -14.00 -1.75 19.74
CA THR A 20 -13.13 -2.26 18.67
C THR A 20 -12.87 -3.75 18.81
N ILE A 21 -12.93 -4.47 17.69
CA ILE A 21 -12.52 -5.88 17.59
C ILE A 21 -11.43 -5.99 16.53
N ASP A 22 -10.32 -6.63 16.90
CA ASP A 22 -9.16 -6.78 16.03
C ASP A 22 -8.64 -8.20 16.04
N PHE A 23 -8.98 -8.95 15.00
CA PHE A 23 -8.44 -10.28 14.77
C PHE A 23 -7.08 -10.25 14.07
N HIS A 24 -6.68 -9.11 13.51
CA HIS A 24 -5.40 -8.94 12.83
C HIS A 24 -4.26 -8.58 13.81
N GLY A 25 -4.62 -8.01 14.96
CA GLY A 25 -3.71 -7.60 16.04
C GLY A 25 -3.01 -6.26 15.80
N ASP A 26 -3.27 -5.58 14.68
CA ASP A 26 -2.67 -4.30 14.31
C ASP A 26 -3.02 -3.15 15.24
N LEU A 27 -4.26 -3.12 15.70
CA LEU A 27 -4.82 -2.02 16.47
C LEU A 27 -4.22 -1.95 17.86
N TYR A 28 -3.86 -3.11 18.42
CA TYR A 28 -3.10 -3.19 19.66
C TYR A 28 -1.76 -2.44 19.56
N TYR A 29 -1.17 -2.38 18.36
CA TYR A 29 0.12 -1.74 18.11
C TYR A 29 0.03 -0.33 17.49
N ARG A 30 -1.17 0.29 17.39
CA ARG A 30 -1.27 1.72 17.01
C ARG A 30 -0.48 2.57 18.01
N ASP A 31 0.40 3.44 17.52
CA ASP A 31 1.36 4.22 18.31
C ASP A 31 2.32 3.38 19.21
N ARG A 32 2.48 2.08 18.93
CA ARG A 32 3.42 1.21 19.66
C ARG A 32 4.36 0.50 18.71
N THR A 33 5.57 0.25 19.19
CA THR A 33 6.54 -0.56 18.44
C THR A 33 6.11 -2.02 18.43
N ILE A 34 5.91 -2.59 17.25
CA ILE A 34 5.74 -4.03 17.08
C ILE A 34 7.09 -4.70 17.36
N LEU A 35 7.10 -5.58 18.36
CA LEU A 35 8.26 -6.40 18.65
C LEU A 35 8.38 -7.50 17.58
N LYS A 36 9.57 -7.60 16.98
CA LYS A 36 9.89 -8.67 16.06
C LYS A 36 9.85 -9.98 16.84
N MET A 37 8.97 -10.91 16.48
CA MET A 37 9.12 -12.29 16.94
C MET A 37 10.38 -12.87 16.31
N ASP A 38 11.16 -13.65 17.07
CA ASP A 38 12.48 -14.23 16.74
C ASP A 38 12.51 -15.15 15.50
N ASN A 39 11.55 -15.05 14.59
CA ASN A 39 11.51 -15.88 13.40
C ASN A 39 12.46 -15.35 12.32
N GLN A 40 13.44 -16.21 12.06
CA GLN A 40 14.44 -16.25 11.00
C GLN A 40 13.81 -16.25 9.59
N SER A 41 13.05 -15.23 9.19
CA SER A 41 12.64 -15.13 7.79
C SER A 41 13.87 -14.92 6.91
N THR A 42 14.25 -15.95 6.16
CA THR A 42 15.31 -15.90 5.14
C THR A 42 14.85 -15.19 3.88
N SER A 43 13.55 -15.12 3.61
CA SER A 43 13.03 -14.40 2.44
C SER A 43 12.96 -12.90 2.69
N TRP A 44 13.28 -12.12 1.65
CA TRP A 44 13.25 -10.65 1.66
C TRP A 44 11.84 -10.10 1.85
N LEU A 45 10.87 -10.63 1.11
CA LEU A 45 9.52 -10.06 1.05
C LEU A 45 8.78 -10.12 2.41
N PRO A 46 8.67 -11.26 3.12
CA PRO A 46 7.92 -11.32 4.38
C PRO A 46 8.49 -10.42 5.49
N ASP A 47 9.81 -10.28 5.56
CA ASP A 47 10.48 -9.44 6.54
C ASP A 47 10.38 -7.95 6.18
N THR A 48 10.43 -7.62 4.88
CA THR A 48 10.16 -6.27 4.36
C THR A 48 8.71 -5.86 4.61
N GLU A 49 7.75 -6.75 4.39
CA GLU A 49 6.34 -6.54 4.73
C GLU A 49 6.12 -6.30 6.24
N PHE A 50 6.84 -7.04 7.09
CA PHE A 50 6.81 -6.80 8.54
C PHE A 50 7.26 -5.39 8.90
N TRP A 51 8.41 -4.95 8.38
CA TRP A 51 8.94 -3.60 8.68
C TRP A 51 8.07 -2.49 8.11
N LEU A 52 7.53 -2.68 6.91
CA LEU A 52 6.58 -1.76 6.30
C LEU A 52 5.30 -1.65 7.13
N ARG A 53 4.75 -2.78 7.60
CA ARG A 53 3.58 -2.83 8.50
C ARG A 53 3.88 -2.11 9.82
N ARG A 54 5.05 -2.34 10.41
CA ARG A 54 5.49 -1.67 11.64
C ARG A 54 5.52 -0.15 11.49
N LEU A 55 6.23 0.37 10.48
CA LEU A 55 6.31 1.82 10.26
C LEU A 55 4.94 2.43 9.98
N LYS A 56 4.08 1.73 9.22
CA LYS A 56 2.68 2.18 8.98
C LYS A 56 1.90 2.35 10.30
N LEU A 57 2.06 1.41 11.23
CA LEU A 57 1.34 1.44 12.51
C LEU A 57 1.89 2.51 13.47
N GLU A 58 3.19 2.72 13.49
CA GLU A 58 3.83 3.82 14.26
C GLU A 58 3.39 5.21 13.75
N MET A 59 3.05 5.32 12.46
CA MET A 59 2.48 6.55 11.88
C MET A 59 0.98 6.72 12.13
N THR A 60 0.28 5.69 12.60
CA THR A 60 -1.18 5.69 12.77
C THR A 60 -1.55 5.99 14.22
N LYS A 61 -2.08 7.19 14.44
CA LYS A 61 -2.53 7.64 15.77
C LYS A 61 -3.64 6.77 16.35
N GLN A 62 -3.60 6.53 17.66
CA GLN A 62 -4.71 5.97 18.40
C GLN A 62 -5.91 6.91 18.35
N PRO A 63 -7.11 6.42 18.00
CA PRO A 63 -8.33 7.21 18.15
C PRO A 63 -8.57 7.49 19.64
N SER A 64 -9.17 8.64 19.94
CA SER A 64 -9.65 8.94 21.28
C SER A 64 -10.73 7.91 21.65
N LEU A 65 -10.45 7.09 22.67
CA LEU A 65 -11.39 6.12 23.21
C LEU A 65 -12.51 6.85 23.95
N GLU A 66 -13.57 7.22 23.23
CA GLU A 66 -14.82 7.58 23.88
C GLU A 66 -15.58 6.31 24.27
N PRO A 67 -16.12 6.22 25.50
CA PRO A 67 -16.98 5.10 25.87
C PRO A 67 -18.18 5.03 24.92
N GLY A 68 -18.47 3.86 24.37
CA GLY A 68 -19.54 3.70 23.39
C GLY A 68 -19.65 2.29 22.81
N SER A 69 -20.62 2.12 21.92
CA SER A 69 -20.87 0.88 21.18
C SER A 69 -19.75 0.56 20.19
N LEU A 70 -19.76 -0.67 19.67
CA LEU A 70 -18.81 -1.16 18.66
C LEU A 70 -18.76 -0.22 17.44
N ARG A 71 -17.55 0.25 17.09
CA ARG A 71 -17.27 1.18 15.97
C ARG A 71 -16.31 0.62 14.92
N GLU A 72 -15.36 -0.21 15.32
CA GLU A 72 -14.35 -0.78 14.42
C GLU A 72 -14.32 -2.31 14.50
N ILE A 73 -14.35 -2.98 13.35
CA ILE A 73 -14.12 -4.43 13.24
C ILE A 73 -13.05 -4.69 12.18
N HIS A 74 -11.99 -5.41 12.56
CA HIS A 74 -10.88 -5.77 11.68
C HIS A 74 -10.75 -7.29 11.66
N PHE A 75 -11.20 -7.91 10.58
CA PHE A 75 -11.26 -9.38 10.48
C PHE A 75 -9.94 -10.03 10.09
N GLY A 76 -9.01 -9.29 9.46
CA GLY A 76 -7.73 -9.85 9.04
C GLY A 76 -7.92 -11.09 8.16
N GLU A 77 -7.33 -12.22 8.57
CA GLU A 77 -7.42 -13.51 7.84
C GLU A 77 -8.61 -14.38 8.24
N VAL A 78 -9.45 -13.91 9.17
CA VAL A 78 -10.64 -14.65 9.63
C VAL A 78 -11.59 -14.86 8.46
N LYS A 79 -12.12 -16.09 8.34
CA LYS A 79 -13.08 -16.39 7.27
C LYS A 79 -14.45 -15.87 7.66
N VAL A 80 -14.93 -14.88 6.91
CA VAL A 80 -16.27 -14.29 7.03
C VAL A 80 -16.94 -14.24 5.65
N THR A 81 -18.21 -14.59 5.57
CA THR A 81 -19.02 -14.56 4.35
C THR A 81 -19.70 -13.21 4.15
N GLY A 82 -20.08 -12.87 2.91
CA GLY A 82 -20.86 -11.65 2.65
C GLY A 82 -22.19 -11.61 3.41
N ALA A 83 -22.85 -12.74 3.63
CA ALA A 83 -24.09 -12.82 4.41
C ALA A 83 -23.85 -12.49 5.90
N GLU A 84 -22.77 -13.00 6.48
CA GLU A 84 -22.38 -12.65 7.85
C GLU A 84 -22.06 -11.15 7.96
N ILE A 85 -21.35 -10.56 6.98
CA ILE A 85 -21.12 -9.10 6.94
C ILE A 85 -22.44 -8.32 6.86
N ALA A 86 -23.39 -8.76 6.03
CA ALA A 86 -24.70 -8.13 5.90
C ALA A 86 -25.46 -8.11 7.24
N GLU A 87 -25.43 -9.22 7.99
CA GLU A 87 -26.03 -9.30 9.33
C GLU A 87 -25.34 -8.37 10.33
N ILE A 88 -24.01 -8.26 10.28
CA ILE A 88 -23.24 -7.32 11.12
C ILE A 88 -23.67 -5.89 10.84
N LEU A 89 -23.75 -5.49 9.56
CA LEU A 89 -24.13 -4.13 9.18
C LEU A 89 -25.58 -3.79 9.53
N LYS A 90 -26.48 -4.78 9.58
CA LYS A 90 -27.83 -4.63 10.11
C LYS A 90 -27.84 -4.40 11.62
N SER A 91 -27.01 -5.15 12.35
CA SER A 91 -26.97 -5.14 13.81
C SER A 91 -26.19 -3.94 14.36
N PHE A 92 -25.18 -3.47 13.63
CA PHE A 92 -24.29 -2.38 14.02
C PHE A 92 -24.17 -1.32 12.90
N PRO A 93 -25.26 -0.59 12.57
CA PRO A 93 -25.27 0.40 11.49
C PRO A 93 -24.36 1.61 11.75
N GLN A 94 -23.97 1.83 13.01
CA GLN A 94 -23.08 2.92 13.42
C GLN A 94 -21.59 2.65 13.16
N LEU A 95 -21.20 1.46 12.68
CA LEU A 95 -19.81 1.11 12.42
C LEU A 95 -19.12 2.17 11.54
N GLU A 96 -17.91 2.54 11.95
CA GLU A 96 -17.04 3.48 11.25
C GLU A 96 -15.99 2.74 10.42
N ILE A 97 -15.58 1.54 10.84
CA ILE A 97 -14.64 0.70 10.09
C ILE A 97 -15.09 -0.76 10.14
N LEU A 98 -15.13 -1.40 8.98
CA LEU A 98 -15.27 -2.85 8.84
C LEU A 98 -14.29 -3.32 7.78
N ARG A 99 -13.11 -3.84 8.18
CA ARG A 99 -12.07 -4.29 7.24
C ARG A 99 -12.22 -5.76 6.91
N HIS A 100 -12.65 -6.03 5.69
CA HIS A 100 -12.74 -7.37 5.10
C HIS A 100 -13.08 -7.29 3.62
N TYR A 101 -12.46 -8.15 2.79
CA TYR A 101 -12.68 -8.16 1.33
C TYR A 101 -14.13 -8.43 0.89
N GLN A 102 -14.96 -9.01 1.78
CA GLN A 102 -16.40 -9.24 1.55
C GLN A 102 -17.31 -8.05 1.93
N LEU A 103 -16.75 -6.89 2.34
CA LEU A 103 -17.57 -5.74 2.74
C LEU A 103 -18.55 -5.32 1.65
N THR A 104 -18.06 -5.11 0.44
CA THR A 104 -18.91 -4.69 -0.69
C THR A 104 -19.94 -5.76 -1.05
N THR A 105 -19.58 -7.05 -0.96
CA THR A 105 -20.53 -8.16 -1.14
C THR A 105 -21.68 -8.09 -0.13
N GLY A 106 -21.38 -7.83 1.15
CA GLY A 106 -22.38 -7.66 2.19
C GLY A 106 -23.32 -6.48 1.92
N LEU A 107 -22.78 -5.35 1.45
CA LEU A 107 -23.59 -4.19 1.05
C LEU A 107 -24.52 -4.51 -0.14
N CYS A 108 -24.02 -5.22 -1.15
CA CYS A 108 -24.83 -5.70 -2.28
C CYS A 108 -25.96 -6.63 -1.83
N LEU A 109 -25.69 -7.55 -0.91
CA LEU A 109 -26.72 -8.46 -0.37
C LEU A 109 -27.81 -7.72 0.41
N LEU A 110 -27.47 -6.62 1.07
CA LEU A 110 -28.42 -5.80 1.82
C LEU A 110 -29.28 -4.92 0.93
N HIS A 111 -28.66 -4.27 -0.06
CA HIS A 111 -29.26 -3.11 -0.73
C HIS A 111 -29.37 -3.25 -2.24
N GLY A 112 -28.73 -4.24 -2.85
CA GLY A 112 -28.64 -4.36 -4.32
C GLY A 112 -29.98 -4.46 -5.03
N LYS A 113 -30.99 -5.10 -4.42
CA LYS A 113 -32.35 -5.23 -5.00
C LYS A 113 -33.16 -3.93 -4.93
N ASP A 114 -32.90 -3.10 -3.92
CA ASP A 114 -33.65 -1.86 -3.65
C ASP A 114 -32.97 -0.65 -4.32
N TRP A 115 -31.67 -0.77 -4.59
CA TRP A 115 -30.83 0.22 -5.27
C TRP A 115 -31.38 0.63 -6.63
N GLU A 116 -31.71 -0.33 -7.49
CA GLU A 116 -32.19 -0.07 -8.86
C GLU A 116 -33.51 0.73 -8.90
N LYS A 117 -34.25 0.76 -7.79
CA LYS A 117 -35.59 1.37 -7.71
C LYS A 117 -35.61 2.66 -6.89
N THR A 118 -34.69 2.84 -5.94
CA THR A 118 -34.78 3.89 -4.92
C THR A 118 -33.41 4.42 -4.46
N GLU A 119 -32.55 4.82 -5.41
CA GLU A 119 -31.21 5.38 -5.14
C GLU A 119 -31.19 6.49 -4.06
N GLU A 120 -32.25 7.31 -3.97
CA GLU A 120 -32.36 8.42 -3.02
C GLU A 120 -32.70 7.99 -1.57
N ASN A 121 -33.31 6.82 -1.35
CA ASN A 121 -33.83 6.40 -0.04
C ASN A 121 -32.94 5.39 0.69
N LEU A 122 -31.73 5.16 0.20
CA LEU A 122 -30.85 4.17 0.77
C LEU A 122 -30.19 4.63 2.07
N PRO A 123 -29.94 3.70 3.01
CA PRO A 123 -29.27 4.04 4.26
C PRO A 123 -27.86 4.56 3.98
N LYS A 124 -27.45 5.54 4.80
CA LYS A 124 -26.08 6.09 4.80
C LYS A 124 -25.35 5.59 6.03
N TYR A 125 -24.39 4.70 5.83
CA TYR A 125 -23.52 4.18 6.88
C TYR A 125 -22.43 5.19 7.25
N ASN A 126 -21.91 5.08 8.48
CA ASN A 126 -20.76 5.86 8.95
C ASN A 126 -19.41 5.28 8.53
N LEU A 127 -19.41 4.23 7.71
CA LEU A 127 -18.20 3.55 7.26
C LEU A 127 -17.26 4.50 6.53
N THR A 128 -15.99 4.44 6.95
CA THR A 128 -14.88 5.24 6.43
C THR A 128 -13.97 4.43 5.51
N ASN A 129 -14.23 3.13 5.34
CA ASN A 129 -13.54 2.26 4.40
C ASN A 129 -14.53 1.55 3.45
N ILE A 130 -14.06 1.28 2.23
CA ILE A 130 -14.69 0.39 1.26
C ILE A 130 -13.65 -0.65 0.86
N ASP A 131 -13.98 -1.92 1.07
CA ASP A 131 -13.17 -3.04 0.61
C ASP A 131 -14.01 -3.81 -0.43
N ALA A 132 -13.52 -3.85 -1.67
CA ALA A 132 -14.20 -4.45 -2.80
C ALA A 132 -13.27 -5.44 -3.50
N ASP A 133 -13.76 -6.67 -3.68
CA ASP A 133 -13.05 -7.74 -4.37
C ASP A 133 -13.88 -8.21 -5.57
N PHE A 134 -13.50 -7.74 -6.75
CA PHE A 134 -14.05 -8.12 -8.04
C PHE A 134 -13.35 -9.34 -8.63
N SER A 135 -12.30 -9.87 -7.98
CA SER A 135 -11.50 -10.94 -8.54
C SER A 135 -12.19 -12.31 -8.40
N HIS A 136 -12.20 -13.07 -9.49
CA HIS A 136 -12.66 -14.46 -9.55
C HIS A 136 -11.71 -15.43 -8.83
N VAL A 137 -10.49 -15.00 -8.50
CA VAL A 137 -9.44 -15.84 -7.93
C VAL A 137 -9.43 -15.74 -6.40
N ILE A 138 -10.14 -16.67 -5.75
CA ILE A 138 -10.02 -16.88 -4.31
C ILE A 138 -9.00 -18.00 -4.06
N ARG A 139 -7.82 -17.66 -3.52
CA ARG A 139 -6.82 -18.64 -3.03
C ARG A 139 -6.46 -19.74 -4.06
N CYS A 140 -6.13 -19.33 -5.28
CA CYS A 140 -5.70 -20.22 -6.38
C CYS A 140 -6.80 -21.11 -6.99
N ARG A 141 -8.08 -20.80 -6.78
CA ARG A 141 -9.19 -21.42 -7.53
C ARG A 141 -9.97 -20.34 -8.26
N MET A 142 -10.14 -20.53 -9.58
CA MET A 142 -11.01 -19.71 -10.41
C MET A 142 -12.46 -20.02 -10.04
N SER A 143 -13.21 -19.01 -9.61
CA SER A 143 -14.67 -19.08 -9.53
C SER A 143 -15.25 -18.83 -10.92
N PRO A 144 -16.17 -19.68 -11.42
CA PRO A 144 -16.82 -19.46 -12.72
C PRO A 144 -17.81 -18.29 -12.73
N GLU A 145 -18.11 -17.68 -11.58
CA GLU A 145 -19.11 -16.62 -11.43
C GLU A 145 -18.48 -15.27 -11.10
N ALA A 146 -18.99 -14.20 -11.73
CA ALA A 146 -18.64 -12.81 -11.41
C ALA A 146 -18.94 -12.54 -9.92
N VAL A 147 -17.90 -12.15 -9.17
CA VAL A 147 -17.99 -12.08 -7.70
C VAL A 147 -18.81 -10.88 -7.23
N LEU A 148 -18.68 -9.75 -7.93
CA LEU A 148 -19.45 -8.53 -7.69
C LEU A 148 -20.03 -8.02 -9.02
N PRO A 149 -21.28 -7.52 -9.03
CA PRO A 149 -21.83 -6.86 -10.22
C PRO A 149 -21.08 -5.54 -10.49
N SER A 150 -21.10 -5.07 -11.75
CA SER A 150 -20.34 -3.88 -12.18
C SER A 150 -20.75 -2.58 -11.47
N ASP A 151 -21.97 -2.52 -10.94
CA ASP A 151 -22.51 -1.39 -10.18
C ASP A 151 -22.25 -1.49 -8.67
N ALA A 152 -21.64 -2.57 -8.18
CA ALA A 152 -21.38 -2.79 -6.75
C ALA A 152 -20.60 -1.64 -6.12
N LEU A 153 -19.61 -1.08 -6.83
CA LEU A 153 -18.82 0.03 -6.32
C LEU A 153 -19.63 1.33 -6.27
N LYS A 154 -20.55 1.55 -7.24
CA LYS A 154 -21.47 2.68 -7.23
C LYS A 154 -22.39 2.61 -6.00
N LEU A 155 -22.97 1.44 -5.73
CA LEU A 155 -23.77 1.18 -4.54
C LEU A 155 -22.95 1.47 -3.27
N ALA A 156 -21.76 0.88 -3.14
CA ALA A 156 -20.91 1.02 -1.97
C ALA A 156 -20.57 2.48 -1.67
N VAL A 157 -20.16 3.25 -2.68
CA VAL A 157 -19.86 4.68 -2.51
C VAL A 157 -21.09 5.48 -2.09
N THR A 158 -22.27 5.11 -2.59
CA THR A 158 -23.50 5.83 -2.29
C THR A 158 -24.02 5.55 -0.88
N VAL A 159 -23.90 4.32 -0.39
CA VAL A 159 -24.29 3.97 0.99
C VAL A 159 -23.20 4.30 2.01
N CYS A 160 -21.95 4.46 1.58
CA CYS A 160 -20.81 4.85 2.43
C CYS A 160 -20.18 6.19 1.99
N PRO A 161 -20.91 7.31 2.01
CA PRO A 161 -20.45 8.59 1.48
C PRO A 161 -19.27 9.21 2.26
N LYS A 162 -18.99 8.70 3.47
CA LYS A 162 -17.88 9.13 4.34
C LYS A 162 -16.61 8.30 4.12
N ALA A 163 -16.60 7.36 3.18
CA ALA A 163 -15.43 6.54 2.89
C ALA A 163 -14.22 7.41 2.51
N THR A 164 -13.09 7.16 3.16
CA THR A 164 -11.80 7.82 2.90
C THR A 164 -10.69 6.83 2.58
N SER A 165 -10.94 5.54 2.76
CA SER A 165 -10.03 4.44 2.40
C SER A 165 -10.74 3.50 1.45
N VAL A 166 -10.11 3.17 0.33
CA VAL A 166 -10.65 2.21 -0.63
C VAL A 166 -9.61 1.17 -0.97
N ASN A 167 -9.95 -0.10 -0.75
CA ASN A 167 -9.17 -1.25 -1.17
C ASN A 167 -9.91 -1.99 -2.29
N LEU A 168 -9.34 -1.95 -3.49
CA LEU A 168 -9.85 -2.63 -4.66
C LEU A 168 -8.95 -3.80 -5.00
N ARG A 169 -9.56 -4.96 -5.11
CA ARG A 169 -8.96 -6.14 -5.72
C ARG A 169 -9.79 -6.50 -6.94
N TYR A 170 -9.15 -6.77 -8.06
CA TYR A 170 -9.82 -7.03 -9.33
C TYR A 170 -8.99 -7.98 -10.18
N ASP A 171 -9.52 -8.43 -11.30
CA ASP A 171 -8.81 -9.27 -12.27
C ASP A 171 -8.98 -8.78 -13.71
N CYS A 172 -8.49 -9.55 -14.68
CA CYS A 172 -8.53 -9.19 -16.09
C CYS A 172 -9.96 -8.98 -16.65
N SER A 173 -10.97 -9.59 -16.03
CA SER A 173 -12.37 -9.49 -16.48
C SER A 173 -13.11 -8.26 -15.94
N THR A 174 -12.52 -7.57 -14.97
CA THR A 174 -13.17 -6.47 -14.28
C THR A 174 -13.32 -5.25 -15.21
N PRO A 175 -14.54 -4.72 -15.44
CA PRO A 175 -14.74 -3.62 -16.38
C PRO A 175 -14.02 -2.34 -15.96
N HIS A 176 -13.34 -1.69 -16.91
CA HIS A 176 -12.52 -0.50 -16.67
C HIS A 176 -13.27 0.68 -16.01
N HIS A 177 -14.54 0.89 -16.39
CA HIS A 177 -15.33 2.04 -15.93
C HIS A 177 -15.74 1.99 -14.45
N ILE A 178 -15.63 0.85 -13.76
CA ILE A 178 -16.15 0.72 -12.39
C ILE A 178 -15.47 1.68 -11.40
N VAL A 179 -14.18 1.95 -11.60
CA VAL A 179 -13.40 2.80 -10.67
C VAL A 179 -13.80 4.26 -10.76
N GLY A 180 -14.42 4.67 -11.87
CA GLY A 180 -14.92 6.01 -12.07
C GLY A 180 -15.90 6.44 -10.97
N TYR A 181 -16.66 5.51 -10.37
CA TYR A 181 -17.58 5.82 -9.28
C TYR A 181 -16.90 6.35 -8.02
N LEU A 182 -15.62 6.05 -7.80
CA LEU A 182 -14.85 6.58 -6.66
C LEU A 182 -14.68 8.10 -6.75
N THR A 183 -14.76 8.68 -7.94
CA THR A 183 -14.76 10.13 -8.12
C THR A 183 -16.00 10.81 -7.54
N SER A 184 -17.04 10.08 -7.11
CA SER A 184 -18.17 10.70 -6.39
C SER A 184 -17.91 10.92 -4.89
N LEU A 185 -16.86 10.32 -4.32
CA LEU A 185 -16.46 10.56 -2.93
C LEU A 185 -16.07 12.02 -2.70
N THR A 186 -16.36 12.52 -1.51
CA THR A 186 -15.99 13.89 -1.10
C THR A 186 -14.51 13.99 -0.72
N ARG A 187 -13.94 12.89 -0.23
CA ARG A 187 -12.56 12.82 0.26
C ARG A 187 -12.02 11.40 0.09
N LEU A 188 -10.80 11.27 -0.42
CA LEU A 188 -10.06 10.00 -0.46
C LEU A 188 -8.65 10.22 0.11
N GLN A 189 -8.28 9.42 1.10
CA GLN A 189 -6.98 9.46 1.77
C GLN A 189 -6.11 8.25 1.44
N GLU A 190 -6.72 7.08 1.27
CA GLU A 190 -6.02 5.83 0.94
C GLU A 190 -6.68 5.16 -0.25
N LEU A 191 -5.87 4.82 -1.26
CA LEU A 191 -6.28 4.01 -2.39
C LEU A 191 -5.31 2.84 -2.55
N SER A 192 -5.84 1.63 -2.52
CA SER A 192 -5.13 0.41 -2.90
C SER A 192 -5.84 -0.23 -4.08
N ALA A 193 -5.13 -0.45 -5.17
CA ALA A 193 -5.61 -1.13 -6.37
C ALA A 193 -4.68 -2.30 -6.69
N VAL A 194 -5.19 -3.52 -6.54
CA VAL A 194 -4.43 -4.77 -6.70
C VAL A 194 -5.09 -5.61 -7.79
N CYS A 195 -4.41 -5.76 -8.91
CA CYS A 195 -4.82 -6.75 -9.90
C CYS A 195 -4.38 -8.14 -9.45
N VAL A 196 -5.26 -9.10 -9.60
CA VAL A 196 -4.98 -10.53 -9.49
C VAL A 196 -5.18 -11.12 -10.87
N THR A 197 -4.08 -11.35 -11.56
CA THR A 197 -4.07 -11.86 -12.92
C THR A 197 -3.53 -13.28 -12.98
N SER A 198 -3.94 -14.03 -14.01
CA SER A 198 -3.32 -15.29 -14.45
C SER A 198 -2.28 -15.08 -15.57
N GLY A 199 -1.90 -13.83 -15.85
CA GLY A 199 -1.03 -13.46 -16.98
C GLY A 199 -1.77 -12.88 -18.20
N GLU A 200 -3.05 -12.60 -18.06
CA GLU A 200 -3.86 -11.95 -19.10
C GLU A 200 -3.87 -10.43 -18.92
N ARG A 201 -4.00 -9.71 -20.05
CA ARG A 201 -4.10 -8.25 -20.08
C ARG A 201 -5.38 -7.79 -19.40
N THR A 202 -5.28 -6.78 -18.56
CA THR A 202 -6.43 -6.24 -17.82
C THR A 202 -7.22 -5.24 -18.65
N LEU A 203 -8.54 -5.21 -18.47
CA LEU A 203 -9.37 -4.15 -19.03
C LEU A 203 -9.20 -2.83 -18.26
N LEU A 204 -9.02 -2.91 -16.95
CA LEU A 204 -8.74 -1.79 -16.06
C LEU A 204 -7.24 -1.57 -15.99
N ASP A 205 -6.78 -0.37 -16.36
CA ASP A 205 -5.37 0.03 -16.35
C ASP A 205 -5.12 1.30 -15.52
N PHE A 206 -3.89 1.81 -15.55
CA PHE A 206 -3.53 3.03 -14.83
C PHE A 206 -4.29 4.27 -15.29
N ASN A 207 -4.64 4.38 -16.58
CA ASN A 207 -5.37 5.53 -17.13
C ASN A 207 -6.76 5.67 -16.50
N ASP A 208 -7.41 4.56 -16.16
CA ASP A 208 -8.70 4.59 -15.46
C ASP A 208 -8.58 5.13 -14.03
N LEU A 209 -7.41 5.04 -13.40
CA LEU A 209 -7.14 5.60 -12.06
C LEU A 209 -6.74 7.07 -12.09
N VAL A 210 -6.27 7.61 -13.22
CA VAL A 210 -5.80 9.00 -13.33
C VAL A 210 -6.85 10.01 -12.87
N PRO A 211 -8.14 9.94 -13.26
CA PRO A 211 -9.15 10.90 -12.79
C PRO A 211 -9.32 10.93 -11.26
N ILE A 212 -9.12 9.78 -10.60
CA ILE A 212 -9.17 9.67 -9.14
C ILE A 212 -7.93 10.37 -8.54
N LEU A 213 -6.75 10.12 -9.10
CA LEU A 213 -5.51 10.77 -8.68
C LEU A 213 -5.60 12.29 -8.88
N GLU A 214 -6.08 12.78 -10.02
CA GLU A 214 -6.25 14.22 -10.29
C GLU A 214 -7.20 14.90 -9.31
N LYS A 215 -8.30 14.21 -8.96
CA LYS A 215 -9.27 14.75 -8.01
C LYS A 215 -8.72 14.84 -6.58
N PHE A 216 -8.08 13.76 -6.09
CA PHE A 216 -7.75 13.62 -4.67
C PHE A 216 -6.26 13.81 -4.34
N GLY A 217 -5.37 13.56 -5.29
CA GLY A 217 -3.91 13.68 -5.18
C GLY A 217 -3.43 15.01 -4.61
N PRO A 218 -3.88 16.16 -5.17
CA PRO A 218 -3.42 17.47 -4.72
C PRO A 218 -3.86 17.84 -3.30
N LYS A 219 -4.95 17.23 -2.80
CA LYS A 219 -5.68 17.70 -1.62
C LYS A 219 -5.65 16.74 -0.45
N THR A 220 -6.00 15.47 -0.68
CA THR A 220 -6.36 14.55 0.41
C THR A 220 -5.66 13.20 0.36
N LEU A 221 -5.21 12.73 -0.81
CA LEU A 221 -4.60 11.41 -0.96
C LEU A 221 -3.23 11.35 -0.29
N LYS A 222 -3.06 10.42 0.66
CA LYS A 222 -1.85 10.23 1.48
C LYS A 222 -1.18 8.88 1.28
N SER A 223 -1.93 7.87 0.88
CA SER A 223 -1.41 6.53 0.60
C SER A 223 -1.91 6.05 -0.74
N LEU A 224 -0.98 5.63 -1.59
CA LEU A 224 -1.27 4.99 -2.88
C LEU A 224 -0.54 3.65 -2.93
N GLU A 225 -1.29 2.60 -3.25
CA GLU A 225 -0.78 1.24 -3.45
C GLU A 225 -1.30 0.70 -4.78
N LEU A 226 -0.37 0.43 -5.69
CA LEU A 226 -0.65 -0.14 -7.00
C LEU A 226 0.12 -1.45 -7.11
N LYS A 227 -0.59 -2.54 -7.41
CA LYS A 227 0.03 -3.85 -7.60
C LYS A 227 -0.47 -4.52 -8.87
N VAL A 228 0.47 -5.05 -9.65
CA VAL A 228 0.21 -5.79 -10.90
C VAL A 228 -0.66 -4.99 -11.88
N LEU A 229 -0.47 -3.67 -11.90
CA LEU A 229 -1.20 -2.74 -12.75
C LEU A 229 -0.34 -2.39 -13.98
N GLU A 230 -0.96 -2.40 -15.15
CA GLU A 230 -0.31 -2.04 -16.42
C GLU A 230 -0.32 -0.53 -16.68
N GLU A 231 0.57 -0.10 -17.59
CA GLU A 231 0.67 1.27 -18.11
C GLU A 231 0.87 2.36 -17.05
N VAL A 232 1.49 2.02 -15.92
CA VAL A 232 1.73 2.98 -14.85
C VAL A 232 2.70 4.06 -15.31
N ASP A 233 2.23 5.31 -15.37
CA ASP A 233 3.09 6.48 -15.54
C ASP A 233 3.46 7.07 -14.16
N PRO A 234 4.69 6.83 -13.68
CA PRO A 234 5.12 7.32 -12.38
C PRO A 234 5.23 8.86 -12.33
N HIS A 235 5.32 9.56 -13.47
CA HIS A 235 5.36 11.02 -13.51
C HIS A 235 4.01 11.62 -13.12
N VAL A 236 2.90 11.01 -13.55
CA VAL A 236 1.56 11.44 -13.14
C VAL A 236 1.42 11.33 -11.63
N ILE A 237 1.85 10.21 -11.03
CA ILE A 237 1.84 10.04 -9.57
C ILE A 237 2.66 11.14 -8.88
N ALA A 238 3.91 11.33 -9.32
CA ALA A 238 4.84 12.28 -8.74
C ALA A 238 4.36 13.73 -8.83
N TYR A 239 3.66 14.08 -9.91
CA TYR A 239 3.16 15.43 -10.18
C TYR A 239 1.82 15.71 -9.48
N VAL A 240 0.87 14.79 -9.60
CA VAL A 240 -0.52 14.98 -9.19
C VAL A 240 -0.71 14.75 -7.69
N CYS A 241 0.17 13.96 -7.05
CA CYS A 241 -0.04 13.50 -5.66
C CYS A 241 0.99 14.06 -4.65
N PRO A 242 1.18 15.38 -4.52
CA PRO A 242 2.21 15.97 -3.65
C PRO A 242 1.97 15.73 -2.14
N GLN A 243 0.77 15.27 -1.77
CA GLN A 243 0.41 14.96 -0.39
C GLN A 243 0.75 13.52 0.03
N LEU A 244 1.26 12.69 -0.88
CA LEU A 244 1.59 11.29 -0.56
C LEU A 244 2.64 11.20 0.55
N THR A 245 2.32 10.35 1.51
CA THR A 245 3.17 9.94 2.62
C THR A 245 3.61 8.48 2.47
N ARG A 246 2.85 7.67 1.73
CA ARG A 246 3.16 6.26 1.42
C ARG A 246 2.91 5.99 -0.06
N LEU A 247 3.89 5.37 -0.71
CA LEU A 247 3.79 4.89 -2.09
C LEU A 247 4.26 3.43 -2.15
N ILE A 248 3.39 2.56 -2.66
CA ILE A 248 3.71 1.16 -2.94
C ILE A 248 3.46 0.90 -4.41
N LEU A 249 4.49 0.41 -5.10
CA LEU A 249 4.43 -0.05 -6.48
C LEU A 249 5.00 -1.46 -6.52
N SER A 250 4.24 -2.46 -6.95
CA SER A 250 4.73 -3.84 -6.97
C SER A 250 4.23 -4.59 -8.19
N GLY A 251 5.13 -5.15 -8.98
CA GLY A 251 4.82 -5.88 -10.21
C GLY A 251 4.04 -5.06 -11.26
N CYS A 252 4.13 -3.74 -11.22
CA CYS A 252 3.49 -2.89 -12.22
C CYS A 252 4.26 -2.95 -13.56
N GLY A 253 3.54 -2.81 -14.66
CA GLY A 253 4.13 -2.49 -15.97
C GLY A 253 4.23 -0.97 -16.11
N TYR A 254 5.42 -0.45 -16.39
CA TYR A 254 5.63 1.00 -16.47
C TYR A 254 5.71 1.46 -17.91
N VAL A 255 5.09 2.60 -18.18
CA VAL A 255 5.30 3.33 -19.44
C VAL A 255 6.23 4.49 -19.12
N THR A 256 7.39 4.52 -19.79
CA THR A 256 8.16 5.76 -19.88
C THR A 256 7.57 6.56 -21.04
N PRO A 257 6.77 7.61 -20.79
CA PRO A 257 6.21 8.35 -21.89
C PRO A 257 7.34 9.07 -22.64
N SER A 258 7.15 9.29 -23.94
CA SER A 258 8.02 10.13 -24.76
C SER A 258 8.20 11.54 -24.16
N THR A 259 7.33 11.92 -23.22
CA THR A 259 7.25 13.19 -22.51
C THR A 259 8.13 13.29 -21.25
N CYS A 260 9.02 12.34 -20.97
CA CYS A 260 9.98 12.45 -19.85
C CYS A 260 10.74 13.80 -19.85
N PHE A 261 10.99 14.39 -21.03
CA PHE A 261 11.55 15.74 -21.16
C PHE A 261 10.56 16.86 -20.77
N ILE A 262 9.25 16.67 -20.99
CA ILE A 262 8.17 17.63 -20.66
C ILE A 262 8.06 17.80 -19.13
N TYR A 263 8.20 16.71 -18.38
CA TYR A 263 8.22 16.77 -16.91
C TYR A 263 9.49 17.37 -16.34
N ARG A 264 10.43 17.80 -17.20
CA ARG A 264 11.65 18.51 -16.82
C ARG A 264 12.46 17.72 -15.78
N CYS A 265 12.44 16.41 -15.89
CA CYS A 265 13.10 15.46 -14.99
C CYS A 265 14.59 15.75 -14.72
N LEU A 266 15.26 16.44 -15.64
CA LEU A 266 16.67 16.87 -15.52
C LEU A 266 16.86 18.17 -14.71
N THR A 267 15.78 18.89 -14.39
CA THR A 267 15.83 20.25 -13.81
C THR A 267 14.88 20.45 -12.64
N SER A 268 14.10 19.44 -12.26
CA SER A 268 13.02 19.61 -11.28
C SER A 268 13.44 19.18 -9.89
N SER A 269 13.15 20.05 -8.92
CA SER A 269 13.14 19.79 -7.48
C SER A 269 12.46 18.48 -7.09
N LYS A 270 12.86 17.93 -5.94
CA LYS A 270 12.22 16.81 -5.25
C LYS A 270 10.69 16.78 -5.44
N ARG A 271 10.21 15.66 -5.97
CA ARG A 271 8.79 15.34 -6.13
C ARG A 271 8.35 14.50 -4.94
N LEU A 272 7.06 14.57 -4.59
CA LEU A 272 6.50 13.93 -3.39
C LEU A 272 7.20 14.37 -2.08
N PRO A 273 7.17 15.68 -1.73
CA PRO A 273 7.93 16.23 -0.60
C PRO A 273 7.47 15.69 0.77
N LYS A 274 6.29 15.07 0.85
CA LYS A 274 5.72 14.48 2.07
C LYS A 274 5.95 12.98 2.20
N LEU A 275 6.62 12.35 1.23
CA LEU A 275 6.79 10.90 1.20
C LEU A 275 7.68 10.42 2.34
N LYS A 276 7.14 9.49 3.14
CA LYS A 276 7.82 8.87 4.29
C LYS A 276 8.13 7.40 4.03
N LEU A 277 7.27 6.70 3.30
CA LEU A 277 7.41 5.27 3.01
C LEU A 277 7.38 5.03 1.50
N LEU A 278 8.44 4.41 0.99
CA LEU A 278 8.55 3.96 -0.40
C LEU A 278 8.77 2.45 -0.43
N PHE A 279 7.86 1.74 -1.08
CA PHE A 279 8.03 0.33 -1.42
C PHE A 279 7.97 0.17 -2.94
N TYR A 280 8.99 -0.50 -3.48
CA TYR A 280 9.03 -0.93 -4.87
C TYR A 280 9.50 -2.39 -4.92
N ALA A 281 8.78 -3.20 -5.69
CA ALA A 281 9.21 -4.55 -6.03
C ALA A 281 8.91 -4.85 -7.49
N ASP A 282 9.94 -5.25 -8.21
CA ASP A 282 9.84 -5.82 -9.54
C ASP A 282 8.99 -7.12 -9.49
N GLY A 283 8.14 -7.31 -10.48
CA GLY A 283 7.27 -8.48 -10.59
C GLY A 283 7.80 -9.39 -11.69
N ASP A 284 8.85 -10.17 -11.39
CA ASP A 284 9.59 -11.01 -12.33
C ASP A 284 8.75 -11.99 -13.19
N ASP A 285 7.47 -12.19 -12.85
CA ASP A 285 6.58 -13.15 -13.50
C ASP A 285 5.85 -12.60 -14.74
N PHE A 286 5.92 -11.30 -15.03
CA PHE A 286 5.23 -10.69 -16.17
C PHE A 286 6.22 -10.17 -17.22
N SER A 287 5.85 -10.19 -18.49
CA SER A 287 6.77 -9.89 -19.61
C SER A 287 6.87 -8.39 -19.93
N TRP A 288 6.72 -7.51 -18.94
CA TRP A 288 6.61 -6.07 -19.15
C TRP A 288 7.92 -5.34 -18.82
N ASP A 289 8.10 -4.12 -19.33
CA ASP A 289 9.15 -3.23 -18.84
C ASP A 289 8.80 -2.81 -17.41
N HIS A 290 9.36 -3.52 -16.44
CA HIS A 290 9.13 -3.31 -15.01
C HIS A 290 10.05 -2.26 -14.39
N SER A 291 10.98 -1.71 -15.15
CA SER A 291 11.92 -0.72 -14.63
C SER A 291 11.30 0.66 -14.56
N LEU A 292 11.30 1.25 -13.37
CA LEU A 292 11.01 2.67 -13.22
C LEU A 292 12.09 3.52 -13.93
N PRO A 293 11.71 4.64 -14.57
CA PRO A 293 12.67 5.49 -15.25
C PRO A 293 13.63 6.15 -14.26
N GLN A 294 14.89 6.33 -14.65
CA GLN A 294 15.94 6.85 -13.76
C GLN A 294 15.60 8.22 -13.14
N CYS A 295 14.87 9.05 -13.88
CA CYS A 295 14.36 10.33 -13.40
C CYS A 295 13.41 10.21 -12.21
N PHE A 296 12.60 9.15 -12.13
CA PHE A 296 11.70 8.92 -11.00
C PHE A 296 12.52 8.73 -9.73
N TRP A 297 13.52 7.84 -9.77
CA TRP A 297 14.43 7.60 -8.66
C TRP A 297 15.09 8.89 -8.19
N LYS A 298 15.66 9.67 -9.13
CA LYS A 298 16.22 10.99 -8.84
C LYS A 298 15.19 11.88 -8.15
N SER A 299 13.98 12.00 -8.70
CA SER A 299 12.96 12.93 -8.17
C SER A 299 12.44 12.58 -6.76
N VAL A 300 12.42 11.30 -6.38
CA VAL A 300 11.86 10.84 -5.11
C VAL A 300 12.93 10.66 -4.03
N LEU A 301 14.10 10.17 -4.42
CA LEU A 301 15.19 9.82 -3.50
C LEU A 301 16.24 10.93 -3.37
N GLU A 302 16.26 11.92 -4.26
CA GLU A 302 17.21 13.04 -4.15
C GLU A 302 17.17 13.68 -2.76
N SER A 303 18.37 13.95 -2.29
CA SER A 303 18.62 14.50 -0.98
C SER A 303 19.88 15.34 -0.99
N ASP A 304 19.84 16.46 -0.29
CA ASP A 304 20.98 17.32 0.00
C ASP A 304 20.87 17.82 1.44
N ILE A 305 21.97 18.17 2.08
CA ILE A 305 22.01 18.80 3.42
C ILE A 305 21.10 20.04 3.48
N ARG A 306 20.93 20.76 2.37
CA ARG A 306 20.02 21.93 2.27
C ARG A 306 18.56 21.54 2.07
N GLN A 307 18.30 20.35 1.53
CA GLN A 307 16.97 19.81 1.27
C GLN A 307 16.94 18.32 1.66
N PRO A 308 16.93 18.03 2.97
CA PRO A 308 17.04 16.66 3.46
C PRO A 308 15.85 15.81 3.06
N ASN A 309 16.09 14.51 2.88
CA ASN A 309 15.03 13.57 2.58
C ASN A 309 14.34 13.07 3.86
N ILE A 310 13.02 13.24 3.91
CA ILE A 310 12.21 12.90 5.09
C ILE A 310 11.73 11.44 5.09
N LEU A 311 12.18 10.61 4.15
CA LEU A 311 11.87 9.18 4.12
C LEU A 311 12.27 8.51 5.43
N GLU A 312 11.35 7.70 5.95
CA GLU A 312 11.51 6.88 7.15
C GLU A 312 11.76 5.40 6.80
N GLY A 313 11.26 4.94 5.66
CA GLY A 313 11.46 3.57 5.17
C GLY A 313 11.58 3.48 3.65
N ILE A 314 12.64 2.80 3.19
CA ILE A 314 12.91 2.50 1.78
C ILE A 314 13.02 0.99 1.61
N PHE A 315 12.17 0.43 0.76
CA PHE A 315 12.08 -1.00 0.48
C PHE A 315 12.11 -1.22 -1.04
N LEU A 316 13.20 -1.78 -1.56
CA LEU A 316 13.44 -1.86 -3.00
C LEU A 316 13.85 -3.28 -3.40
N GLU A 317 13.11 -3.91 -4.30
CA GLU A 317 13.49 -5.18 -4.93
C GLU A 317 13.68 -4.99 -6.43
N SER A 318 14.86 -5.35 -6.93
CA SER A 318 15.28 -5.19 -8.33
C SER A 318 15.02 -3.75 -8.86
N PRO A 319 15.54 -2.68 -8.20
CA PRO A 319 15.22 -1.30 -8.58
C PRO A 319 15.80 -0.86 -9.95
N ARG A 320 16.74 -1.63 -10.51
CA ARG A 320 17.43 -1.34 -11.79
C ARG A 320 17.92 0.11 -11.92
N MET A 321 18.39 0.69 -10.81
CA MET A 321 19.04 2.01 -10.83
C MET A 321 20.43 1.87 -11.45
N THR A 322 20.77 2.74 -12.41
CA THR A 322 22.12 2.76 -12.96
C THR A 322 23.13 3.18 -11.89
N VAL A 323 24.40 2.81 -12.07
CA VAL A 323 25.50 3.25 -11.19
C VAL A 323 25.57 4.78 -11.10
N GLU A 324 25.30 5.49 -12.20
CA GLU A 324 25.23 6.94 -12.23
C GLU A 324 24.11 7.47 -11.31
N THR A 325 22.91 6.90 -11.40
CA THR A 325 21.78 7.28 -10.54
C THR A 325 22.08 6.99 -9.07
N LEU A 326 22.64 5.83 -8.75
CA LEU A 326 23.02 5.50 -7.37
C LEU A 326 24.10 6.45 -6.84
N THR A 327 25.13 6.75 -7.63
CA THR A 327 26.20 7.68 -7.25
C THR A 327 25.64 9.09 -7.03
N TYR A 328 24.70 9.52 -7.87
CA TYR A 328 24.01 10.80 -7.70
C TYR A 328 23.20 10.84 -6.40
N LEU A 329 22.41 9.80 -6.12
CA LEU A 329 21.53 9.73 -4.95
C LEU A 329 22.30 9.55 -3.63
N LEU A 330 23.41 8.83 -3.67
CA LEU A 330 24.24 8.47 -2.52
C LEU A 330 25.64 9.12 -2.65
N ASN A 331 25.64 10.44 -2.79
CA ASN A 331 26.86 11.25 -2.80
C ASN A 331 27.20 11.78 -1.40
N GLU A 332 28.29 12.56 -1.27
CA GLU A 332 28.78 13.07 0.02
C GLU A 332 27.85 14.10 0.69
N ASN A 333 26.96 14.74 -0.06
CA ASN A 333 25.96 15.69 0.43
C ASN A 333 24.58 15.05 0.68
N ALA A 334 24.41 13.75 0.42
CA ALA A 334 23.15 13.07 0.70
C ALA A 334 22.80 13.14 2.20
N ASP A 335 21.53 13.34 2.54
CA ASP A 335 21.08 13.52 3.94
C ASP A 335 19.69 12.93 4.21
N PHE A 336 19.66 11.78 4.88
CA PHE A 336 18.45 11.02 5.22
C PHE A 336 18.26 10.99 6.75
N PRO A 337 17.94 12.13 7.40
CA PRO A 337 17.97 12.26 8.86
C PRO A 337 16.89 11.44 9.58
N ASN A 338 15.84 11.02 8.87
CA ASN A 338 14.72 10.26 9.43
C ASN A 338 14.68 8.80 8.99
N LEU A 339 15.62 8.34 8.16
CA LEU A 339 15.57 6.99 7.62
C LEU A 339 15.84 5.97 8.73
N GLN A 340 14.83 5.14 9.00
CA GLN A 340 14.86 4.09 10.01
C GLN A 340 15.09 2.72 9.40
N VAL A 341 14.59 2.50 8.19
CA VAL A 341 14.68 1.21 7.50
C VAL A 341 15.16 1.39 6.07
N PHE A 342 16.22 0.66 5.71
CA PHE A 342 16.68 0.52 4.33
C PHE A 342 16.78 -0.97 3.99
N SER A 343 15.90 -1.45 3.13
CA SER A 343 15.85 -2.84 2.67
C SER A 343 15.98 -2.87 1.17
N ILE A 344 17.01 -3.54 0.65
CA ILE A 344 17.25 -3.65 -0.79
C ILE A 344 17.57 -5.09 -1.19
N CYS A 345 16.98 -5.53 -2.30
CA CYS A 345 17.12 -6.87 -2.86
C CYS A 345 17.45 -6.79 -4.36
N ARG A 346 18.28 -7.71 -4.87
CA ARG A 346 18.55 -7.87 -6.32
C ARG A 346 19.00 -6.57 -7.01
N ALA A 347 19.82 -5.77 -6.34
CA ALA A 347 20.38 -4.53 -6.88
C ALA A 347 21.85 -4.73 -7.27
N SER A 348 22.09 -5.19 -8.50
CA SER A 348 23.43 -5.54 -9.02
C SER A 348 24.40 -4.35 -9.07
N GLU A 349 23.87 -3.14 -9.21
CA GLU A 349 24.61 -1.89 -9.35
C GLU A 349 25.02 -1.28 -7.99
N LEU A 350 24.44 -1.79 -6.89
CA LEU A 350 24.76 -1.34 -5.53
C LEU A 350 26.13 -1.87 -5.12
N ASN A 351 27.01 -0.99 -4.64
CA ASN A 351 28.38 -1.34 -4.27
C ASN A 351 28.76 -0.75 -2.90
N LEU A 352 29.96 -1.08 -2.43
CA LEU A 352 30.41 -0.68 -1.10
C LEU A 352 30.62 0.84 -0.94
N SER A 353 30.96 1.57 -2.01
CA SER A 353 31.05 3.05 -1.94
C SER A 353 29.67 3.68 -1.73
N HIS A 354 28.62 3.16 -2.37
CA HIS A 354 27.26 3.62 -2.15
C HIS A 354 26.82 3.43 -0.69
N LEU A 355 27.15 2.28 -0.08
CA LEU A 355 26.87 2.03 1.34
C LEU A 355 27.67 2.95 2.28
N GLN A 356 28.91 3.28 1.93
CA GLN A 356 29.70 4.24 2.71
C GLN A 356 29.06 5.62 2.70
N SER A 357 28.63 6.11 1.54
CA SER A 357 27.89 7.37 1.46
C SER A 357 26.60 7.31 2.25
N LEU A 358 25.82 6.24 2.12
CA LEU A 358 24.59 6.04 2.89
C LEU A 358 24.86 6.08 4.40
N SER A 359 25.93 5.43 4.88
CA SER A 359 26.28 5.41 6.31
C SER A 359 26.61 6.79 6.90
N ARG A 360 27.04 7.74 6.06
CA ARG A 360 27.28 9.14 6.46
C ARG A 360 26.01 9.98 6.41
N ALA A 361 25.09 9.62 5.51
CA ALA A 361 23.84 10.32 5.28
C ALA A 361 22.73 9.95 6.28
N VAL A 362 22.84 8.84 7.02
CA VAL A 362 21.80 8.34 7.94
C VAL A 362 22.23 8.47 9.39
N ASN A 363 21.32 8.93 10.25
CA ASN A 363 21.57 9.07 11.69
C ASN A 363 20.66 8.20 12.58
N LYS A 364 19.56 7.66 12.03
CA LYS A 364 18.51 6.94 12.79
C LYS A 364 18.23 5.54 12.25
N LEU A 365 19.16 4.96 11.50
CA LEU A 365 18.93 3.68 10.86
C LEU A 365 18.84 2.58 11.93
N ASN A 366 17.68 1.93 12.01
CA ASN A 366 17.39 0.83 12.92
C ASN A 366 17.54 -0.52 12.22
N TYR A 367 17.28 -0.57 10.91
CA TYR A 367 17.33 -1.79 10.12
C TYR A 367 17.96 -1.58 8.75
N LEU A 368 18.92 -2.44 8.42
CA LEU A 368 19.55 -2.53 7.10
C LEU A 368 19.45 -3.97 6.61
N ARG A 369 18.82 -4.18 5.45
CA ARG A 369 18.83 -5.46 4.75
C ARG A 369 19.37 -5.31 3.33
N ILE A 370 20.30 -6.18 2.96
CA ILE A 370 20.87 -6.29 1.62
C ILE A 370 20.85 -7.76 1.23
N THR A 371 20.07 -8.10 0.20
CA THR A 371 19.91 -9.48 -0.27
C THR A 371 20.18 -9.55 -1.77
N ASP A 372 20.89 -10.57 -2.24
CA ASP A 372 21.15 -10.85 -3.67
C ASP A 372 21.77 -9.66 -4.44
N CYS A 373 22.64 -8.88 -3.80
CA CYS A 373 23.40 -7.80 -4.43
C CYS A 373 24.79 -8.30 -4.84
N GLU A 374 25.01 -8.55 -6.14
CA GLU A 374 26.22 -9.21 -6.67
C GLU A 374 27.56 -8.61 -6.18
N GLN A 375 27.64 -7.28 -6.04
CA GLN A 375 28.86 -6.59 -5.60
C GLN A 375 29.02 -6.54 -4.07
N ILE A 376 28.03 -7.02 -3.31
CA ILE A 376 27.96 -6.97 -1.85
C ILE A 376 27.75 -8.37 -1.28
N GLY A 377 28.84 -9.12 -1.17
CA GLY A 377 28.82 -10.45 -0.56
C GLY A 377 29.00 -10.44 0.97
N ILE A 378 28.73 -11.60 1.59
CA ILE A 378 28.91 -11.87 3.03
C ILE A 378 30.31 -11.48 3.54
N ARG A 379 31.34 -11.58 2.71
CA ARG A 379 32.73 -11.22 3.07
C ARG A 379 32.89 -9.74 3.46
N LEU A 380 32.01 -8.86 2.99
CA LEU A 380 31.98 -7.44 3.36
C LEU A 380 31.14 -7.17 4.61
N GLY A 381 30.46 -8.19 5.16
CA GLY A 381 29.48 -8.04 6.22
C GLY A 381 30.03 -7.39 7.48
N ALA A 382 31.20 -7.80 7.97
CA ALA A 382 31.84 -7.19 9.14
C ALA A 382 32.11 -5.69 8.94
N ARG A 383 32.54 -5.30 7.73
CA ARG A 383 32.80 -3.91 7.38
C ARG A 383 31.51 -3.09 7.29
N ILE A 384 30.44 -3.68 6.76
CA ILE A 384 29.12 -3.02 6.68
C ILE A 384 28.51 -2.86 8.08
N ILE A 385 28.58 -3.89 8.94
CA ILE A 385 28.15 -3.80 10.34
C ILE A 385 28.90 -2.66 11.07
N GLN A 386 30.20 -2.50 10.80
CA GLN A 386 30.98 -1.39 11.35
C GLN A 386 30.54 -0.01 10.84
N MET A 387 30.05 0.09 9.60
CA MET A 387 29.52 1.34 9.04
C MET A 387 28.18 1.74 9.68
N PHE A 388 27.33 0.77 9.99
CA PHE A 388 25.97 1.00 10.51
C PHE A 388 25.83 0.53 11.96
N ARG A 389 26.71 1.01 12.84
CA ARG A 389 26.69 0.65 14.27
C ARG A 389 25.35 1.05 14.90
N GLY A 390 24.70 0.08 15.55
CA GLY A 390 23.42 0.28 16.23
C GLY A 390 22.20 -0.14 15.41
N ALA A 391 22.35 -0.40 14.11
CA ALA A 391 21.30 -1.00 13.28
C ALA A 391 21.34 -2.54 13.36
N GLU A 392 20.19 -3.19 13.25
CA GLU A 392 20.11 -4.62 12.88
C GLU A 392 20.47 -4.73 11.39
N VAL A 393 21.60 -5.39 11.09
CA VAL A 393 22.12 -5.56 9.72
C VAL A 393 21.97 -7.01 9.27
N LYS A 394 21.28 -7.23 8.15
CA LYS A 394 21.17 -8.53 7.47
C LYS A 394 21.76 -8.45 6.07
N ILE A 395 22.67 -9.37 5.75
CA ILE A 395 23.32 -9.47 4.43
C ILE A 395 23.25 -10.91 3.97
N GLU A 396 22.62 -11.13 2.81
CA GLU A 396 22.39 -12.42 2.18
C GLU A 396 22.85 -12.35 0.71
N SER A 397 23.20 -13.49 0.13
CA SER A 397 23.80 -13.60 -1.21
C SER A 397 22.96 -14.45 -2.13
#